data_AF-A0A954NUV9-F1
#
_entry.id   AF-A0A954NUV9-F1
#
_cell.length_a   1.000
_cell.length_b   1.000
_cell.length_c   1.000
_cell.angle_alpha   90.00
_cell.angle_beta   90.00
_cell.angle_gamma   90.00
#
_symmetry.space_group_name_H-M   'P 1'
#
loop_
_entity.id
_entity.type
_entity.pdbx_description
1 polymer ?
#
loop_
_entity_poly.entity_id
_entity_poly.type
_entity_poly.pdbx_seq_one_letter_code
_entity_poly.pdbx_strand_id
1 'polypeptide(L)'
;MPLRIHVETVDGASWDQPVSTKHIAILGSTGSIGTSCLDVVRALSDEVRVHGLTAHTRWQQLSEQCREFGPRQIALGNAEISAAIHNGSFGSAEVVYGQEGIERVATHPDVNFVVSGIVGAAGLRGTWAAVQAGKSIGLANKETLVVAGSIIADQMRKTDASLIPIDSEHSAIFQALQCGRRSDVRRVILTAS
;
A
#
# COMPACT_ATOMS: atom_id res chain seq x y z
N MET A 1 -25.00 -4.69 9.02
CA MET A 1 -25.25 -4.65 7.56
C MET A 1 -24.24 -3.66 6.99
N PRO A 2 -23.25 -4.10 6.18
CA PRO A 2 -22.26 -3.18 5.63
C PRO A 2 -22.97 -2.17 4.71
N LEU A 3 -22.57 -0.91 4.82
CA LEU A 3 -23.15 0.20 4.10
C LEU A 3 -22.75 0.06 2.61
N ARG A 4 -23.65 -0.44 1.77
CA ARG A 4 -23.45 -0.49 0.32
C ARG A 4 -23.82 0.88 -0.26
N ILE A 5 -22.82 1.63 -0.69
CA ILE A 5 -23.03 2.88 -1.43
C ILE A 5 -23.29 2.49 -2.88
N HIS A 6 -24.56 2.48 -3.29
CA HIS A 6 -24.92 2.33 -4.70
C HIS A 6 -24.75 3.68 -5.40
N VAL A 7 -23.78 3.75 -6.30
CA VAL A 7 -23.57 4.91 -7.17
C VAL A 7 -24.10 4.56 -8.56
N GLU A 8 -25.15 5.25 -9.01
CA GLU A 8 -25.61 5.19 -10.40
C GLU A 8 -24.95 6.34 -11.17
N THR A 9 -24.32 6.02 -12.31
CA THR A 9 -23.78 7.04 -13.22
C THR A 9 -24.84 7.54 -14.18
N VAL A 10 -24.62 8.75 -14.71
CA VAL A 10 -25.51 9.41 -15.68
C VAL A 10 -25.70 8.58 -16.97
N ASP A 11 -24.79 7.65 -17.24
CA ASP A 11 -24.79 6.77 -18.43
C ASP A 11 -25.34 5.36 -18.13
N GLY A 12 -25.88 5.11 -16.93
CA GLY A 12 -26.42 3.80 -16.52
C GLY A 12 -25.38 2.71 -16.28
N ALA A 13 -24.08 3.05 -16.29
CA ALA A 13 -23.03 2.12 -15.91
C ALA A 13 -23.03 1.91 -14.39
N SER A 14 -23.24 0.66 -13.96
CA SER A 14 -23.13 0.26 -12.56
C SER A 14 -21.65 0.09 -12.20
N TRP A 15 -21.22 0.68 -11.09
CA TRP A 15 -19.89 0.47 -10.50
C TRP A 15 -19.72 -0.93 -9.86
N ASP A 16 -20.78 -1.76 -9.86
CA ASP A 16 -20.83 -3.12 -9.31
C ASP A 16 -20.09 -4.15 -10.20
N GLN A 17 -18.93 -3.78 -10.73
CA GLN A 17 -18.02 -4.76 -11.31
C GLN A 17 -17.50 -5.65 -10.17
N PRO A 18 -17.49 -6.98 -10.30
CA PRO A 18 -16.90 -7.84 -9.29
C PRO A 18 -15.42 -7.47 -9.16
N VAL A 19 -15.08 -6.84 -8.03
CA VAL A 19 -13.70 -6.52 -7.71
C VAL A 19 -13.01 -7.87 -7.50
N SER A 20 -12.13 -8.25 -8.41
CA SER A 20 -11.25 -9.39 -8.16
C SER A 20 -10.52 -9.14 -6.85
N THR A 21 -10.48 -10.14 -5.96
CA THR A 21 -9.90 -10.00 -4.63
C THR A 21 -8.53 -9.33 -4.73
N LYS A 22 -8.38 -8.18 -4.08
CA LYS A 22 -7.12 -7.43 -4.10
C LYS A 22 -6.16 -8.05 -3.10
N HIS A 23 -5.00 -8.46 -3.58
CA HIS A 23 -3.94 -9.01 -2.75
C HIS A 23 -2.92 -7.92 -2.50
N ILE A 24 -2.83 -7.48 -1.24
CA ILE A 24 -2.07 -6.30 -0.89
C ILE A 24 -0.82 -6.62 -0.10
N ALA A 25 0.23 -5.82 -0.31
CA ALA A 25 1.37 -5.73 0.60
C ALA A 25 1.36 -4.38 1.33
N ILE A 26 1.57 -4.39 2.63
CA ILE A 26 1.67 -3.16 3.44
C ILE A 26 3.09 -3.00 3.94
N LEU A 27 3.81 -2.05 3.35
CA LEU A 27 5.16 -1.69 3.77
C LEU A 27 5.07 -0.75 4.97
N GLY A 28 5.56 -1.17 6.13
CA GLY A 28 5.43 -0.41 7.38
C GLY A 28 4.08 -0.60 8.09
N SER A 29 3.58 -1.83 8.11
CA SER A 29 2.29 -2.26 8.71
C SER A 29 2.08 -1.86 10.16
N THR A 30 3.15 -1.70 10.95
CA THR A 30 3.07 -1.28 12.35
C THR A 30 3.03 0.24 12.53
N GLY A 31 3.29 1.03 11.49
CA GLY A 31 3.20 2.49 11.50
C GLY A 31 1.75 2.99 11.50
N SER A 32 1.56 4.31 11.63
CA SER A 32 0.22 4.93 11.65
C SER A 32 -0.56 4.65 10.36
N ILE A 33 0.08 4.76 9.19
CA ILE A 33 -0.53 4.43 7.90
C ILE A 33 -0.85 2.93 7.81
N GLY A 34 0.09 2.08 8.21
CA GLY A 34 -0.08 0.62 8.15
C GLY A 34 -1.23 0.13 9.03
N THR A 35 -1.32 0.62 10.26
CA THR A 35 -2.40 0.29 11.21
C THR A 35 -3.75 0.80 10.71
N SER A 36 -3.83 2.05 10.26
CA SER A 36 -5.05 2.61 9.65
C SER A 36 -5.48 1.84 8.39
N CYS A 37 -4.53 1.40 7.58
CA CYS A 37 -4.80 0.57 6.41
C CYS A 37 -5.38 -0.80 6.82
N LEU A 38 -4.82 -1.43 7.85
CA LEU A 38 -5.36 -2.68 8.39
C LEU A 38 -6.77 -2.52 8.96
N ASP A 39 -7.11 -1.37 9.57
CA ASP A 39 -8.49 -1.05 9.99
C ASP A 39 -9.46 -1.10 8.79
N VAL A 40 -9.07 -0.54 7.65
CA VAL A 40 -9.85 -0.58 6.41
C VAL A 40 -9.94 -2.01 5.86
N VAL A 41 -8.85 -2.77 5.88
CA VAL A 41 -8.84 -4.17 5.42
C VAL A 41 -9.81 -5.03 6.23
N ARG A 42 -9.92 -4.83 7.55
CA ARG A 42 -10.91 -5.54 8.38
C ARG A 42 -12.34 -5.30 7.88
N ALA A 43 -12.65 -4.05 7.52
CA ALA A 43 -13.97 -3.68 7.03
C ALA A 43 -14.27 -4.22 5.62
N LEU A 44 -13.22 -4.52 4.83
CA LEU A 44 -13.30 -4.97 3.44
C LEU A 44 -12.76 -6.41 3.24
N SER A 45 -12.88 -7.26 4.26
CA SER A 45 -12.24 -8.59 4.29
C SER A 45 -12.67 -9.55 3.17
N ASP A 46 -13.85 -9.35 2.58
CA ASP A 46 -14.34 -10.11 1.42
C ASP A 46 -13.67 -9.66 0.09
N GLU A 47 -13.17 -8.43 0.03
CA GLU A 47 -12.64 -7.80 -1.19
C GLU A 47 -11.12 -7.66 -1.17
N VAL A 48 -10.52 -7.57 0.02
CA VAL A 48 -9.11 -7.25 0.21
C VAL A 48 -8.46 -8.29 1.12
N ARG A 49 -7.36 -8.89 0.65
CA ARG A 49 -6.56 -9.83 1.41
C ARG A 49 -5.14 -9.33 1.59
N VAL A 50 -4.65 -9.41 2.83
CA VAL A 50 -3.24 -9.13 3.13
C VAL A 50 -2.41 -10.31 2.67
N HIS A 51 -1.56 -10.08 1.68
CA HIS A 51 -0.57 -11.07 1.25
C HIS A 51 0.77 -10.85 1.95
N GLY A 52 1.17 -9.59 2.13
CA GLY A 52 2.47 -9.22 2.66
C GLY A 52 2.43 -8.12 3.71
N LEU A 53 3.21 -8.25 4.79
CA LEU A 53 3.38 -7.19 5.80
C LEU A 53 4.86 -6.95 6.05
N THR A 54 5.25 -5.68 6.25
CA THR A 54 6.61 -5.37 6.72
C THR A 54 6.60 -4.53 7.98
N ALA A 55 7.61 -4.72 8.83
CA ALA A 55 7.89 -3.89 9.99
C ALA A 55 9.40 -3.69 10.15
N HIS A 56 9.82 -2.68 10.91
CA HIS A 56 11.24 -2.46 11.18
C HIS A 56 11.69 -3.26 12.42
N THR A 57 11.27 -2.83 13.62
CA THR A 57 11.67 -3.43 14.91
C THR A 57 10.50 -3.94 15.76
N ARG A 58 9.27 -3.46 15.52
CA ARG A 58 8.05 -3.80 16.30
C ARG A 58 7.48 -5.17 15.89
N TRP A 59 8.26 -6.23 16.09
CA TRP A 59 7.92 -7.56 15.62
C TRP A 59 6.77 -8.21 16.41
N GLN A 60 6.55 -7.84 17.68
CA GLN A 60 5.42 -8.34 18.48
C GLN A 60 4.08 -7.87 17.90
N GLN A 61 3.98 -6.59 17.56
CA GLN A 61 2.79 -6.05 16.88
C GLN A 61 2.62 -6.68 15.50
N LEU A 62 3.70 -6.90 14.75
CA LEU A 62 3.63 -7.64 13.48
C LEU A 62 3.13 -9.08 13.68
N SER A 63 3.54 -9.75 14.77
CA SER A 63 3.07 -11.09 15.13
C SER A 63 1.56 -11.12 15.38
N GLU A 64 1.02 -10.13 16.09
CA GLU A 64 -0.42 -9.96 16.29
C GLU A 64 -1.15 -9.76 14.95
N GLN A 65 -0.64 -8.89 14.09
CA GLN A 65 -1.17 -8.69 12.74
C GLN A 65 -1.11 -9.98 11.90
N CYS A 66 -0.07 -10.79 12.05
CA CYS A 66 0.03 -12.07 11.34
C CYS A 66 -1.04 -13.06 11.80
N ARG A 67 -1.35 -13.11 13.10
CA ARG A 67 -2.42 -13.97 13.64
C ARG A 67 -3.79 -13.55 13.12
N GLU A 68 -4.00 -12.24 12.99
CA GLU A 68 -5.27 -11.69 12.52
C GLU A 68 -5.46 -11.85 11.01
N PHE A 69 -4.48 -11.44 10.20
CA PHE A 69 -4.65 -11.31 8.75
C PHE A 69 -4.06 -12.47 7.93
N GLY A 70 -3.30 -13.37 8.56
CA GLY A 70 -2.73 -14.56 7.91
C GLY A 70 -1.92 -14.28 6.63
N PRO A 71 -0.98 -13.32 6.63
CA PRO A 71 -0.16 -13.03 5.44
C PRO A 71 0.69 -14.24 5.04
N ARG A 72 1.02 -14.31 3.75
CA ARG A 72 1.87 -15.38 3.19
C ARG A 72 3.36 -15.10 3.39
N GLN A 73 3.74 -13.82 3.39
CA GLN A 73 5.13 -13.39 3.53
C GLN A 73 5.23 -12.15 4.42
N ILE A 74 6.27 -12.07 5.23
CA ILE A 74 6.57 -10.87 6.00
C ILE A 74 8.04 -10.47 5.88
N ALA A 75 8.30 -9.17 6.02
CA ALA A 75 9.67 -8.65 6.09
C ALA A 75 9.95 -7.88 7.38
N LEU A 76 11.08 -8.18 8.00
CA LEU A 76 11.63 -7.41 9.10
C LEU A 76 12.85 -6.61 8.65
N GLY A 77 12.74 -5.28 8.67
CA GLY A 77 13.79 -4.40 8.17
C GLY A 77 15.08 -4.46 8.98
N ASN A 78 15.01 -4.78 10.28
CA ASN A 78 16.19 -5.05 11.10
C ASN A 78 16.41 -6.56 11.23
N ALA A 79 17.54 -7.09 10.76
CA ALA A 79 17.88 -8.51 10.87
C ALA A 79 18.38 -8.91 12.27
N GLU A 80 18.86 -7.96 13.07
CA GLU A 80 19.44 -8.21 14.40
C GLU A 80 18.40 -8.70 15.40
N ILE A 81 17.13 -8.36 15.20
CA ILE A 81 16.02 -8.83 16.06
C ILE A 81 15.65 -10.30 15.82
N SER A 82 16.23 -10.97 14.82
CA SER A 82 15.98 -12.39 14.51
C SER A 82 16.24 -13.31 15.70
N ALA A 83 17.26 -13.02 16.51
CA ALA A 83 17.58 -13.81 17.70
C ALA A 83 16.50 -13.76 18.80
N ALA A 84 15.70 -12.69 18.84
CA ALA A 84 14.60 -12.52 19.80
C ALA A 84 13.28 -13.16 19.33
N ILE A 85 13.22 -13.65 18.09
CA ILE A 85 12.01 -14.19 17.48
C ILE A 85 11.98 -15.71 17.67
N HIS A 86 10.93 -16.20 18.32
CA HIS A 86 10.71 -17.63 18.48
C HIS A 86 10.09 -18.24 17.22
N ASN A 87 10.37 -19.53 16.99
CA ASN A 87 9.70 -20.29 15.93
C ASN A 87 8.18 -20.21 16.08
N GLY A 88 7.48 -19.95 14.98
CA GLY A 88 6.03 -19.82 14.95
C GLY A 88 5.48 -18.45 15.36
N SER A 89 6.33 -17.46 15.66
CA SER A 89 5.89 -16.09 15.99
C SER A 89 5.00 -15.46 14.91
N PHE A 90 5.10 -15.91 13.66
CA PHE A 90 4.35 -15.36 12.52
C PHE A 90 3.45 -16.41 11.85
N GLY A 91 3.09 -17.48 12.56
CA GLY A 91 2.27 -18.56 12.00
C GLY A 91 2.97 -19.25 10.83
N SER A 92 2.29 -19.34 9.69
CA SER A 92 2.81 -19.96 8.46
C SER A 92 3.50 -18.98 7.49
N ALA A 93 3.65 -17.71 7.86
CA ALA A 93 4.25 -16.72 6.97
C ALA A 93 5.74 -17.01 6.73
N GLU A 94 6.19 -16.89 5.48
CA GLU A 94 7.62 -16.86 5.17
C GLU A 94 8.23 -15.56 5.71
N VAL A 95 9.29 -15.66 6.53
CA VAL A 95 9.98 -14.50 7.10
C VAL A 95 11.23 -14.18 6.29
N VAL A 96 11.29 -12.96 5.76
CA VAL A 96 12.48 -12.41 5.10
C VAL A 96 12.98 -11.18 5.85
N TYR A 97 14.25 -10.82 5.65
CA TYR A 97 14.91 -9.77 6.45
C TYR A 97 15.54 -8.69 5.58
N GLY A 98 15.75 -7.53 6.21
CA GLY A 98 16.45 -6.41 5.62
C GLY A 98 15.69 -5.76 4.46
N GLN A 99 16.42 -4.93 3.73
CA GLN A 99 15.88 -4.17 2.61
C GLN A 99 15.45 -5.08 1.45
N GLU A 100 16.22 -6.13 1.16
CA GLU A 100 15.89 -7.11 0.14
C GLU A 100 14.59 -7.86 0.47
N GLY A 101 14.35 -8.16 1.75
CA GLY A 101 13.08 -8.74 2.19
C GLY A 101 11.90 -7.82 1.94
N ILE A 102 12.04 -6.51 2.19
CA ILE A 102 11.00 -5.51 1.91
C ILE A 102 10.70 -5.46 0.39
N GLU A 103 11.73 -5.47 -0.45
CA GLU A 103 11.59 -5.48 -1.90
C GLU A 103 10.92 -6.77 -2.40
N ARG A 104 11.26 -7.92 -1.80
CA ARG A 104 10.63 -9.21 -2.13
C ARG A 104 9.14 -9.25 -1.77
N VAL A 105 8.77 -8.70 -0.62
CA VAL A 105 7.35 -8.55 -0.23
C VAL A 105 6.62 -7.62 -1.20
N ALA A 106 7.23 -6.49 -1.57
CA ALA A 106 6.63 -5.50 -2.47
C ALA A 106 6.45 -6.01 -3.92
N THR A 107 7.29 -6.94 -4.35
CA THR A 107 7.33 -7.45 -5.73
C THR A 107 6.74 -8.85 -5.89
N HIS A 108 6.23 -9.46 -4.82
CA HIS A 108 5.67 -10.81 -4.85
C HIS A 108 4.64 -10.97 -6.00
N PRO A 109 4.67 -12.08 -6.77
CA PRO A 109 3.78 -12.26 -7.93
C PRO A 109 2.30 -12.08 -7.60
N ASP A 110 1.85 -12.68 -6.49
CA ASP A 110 0.46 -12.60 -6.04
C ASP A 110 0.04 -11.23 -5.48
N VAL A 111 0.97 -10.32 -5.22
CA VAL A 111 0.64 -8.96 -4.76
C VAL A 111 0.29 -8.11 -5.99
N ASN A 112 -0.85 -7.44 -5.98
CA ASN A 112 -1.24 -6.50 -7.05
C ASN A 112 -1.28 -5.04 -6.57
N PHE A 113 -1.37 -4.82 -5.26
CA PHE A 113 -1.40 -3.49 -4.67
C PHE A 113 -0.40 -3.37 -3.52
N VAL A 114 0.39 -2.29 -3.48
CA VAL A 114 1.38 -2.04 -2.44
C VAL A 114 1.06 -0.73 -1.73
N VAL A 115 0.80 -0.79 -0.43
CA VAL A 115 0.68 0.38 0.43
C VAL A 115 2.07 0.72 0.95
N SER A 116 2.60 1.87 0.52
CA SER A 116 3.89 2.37 0.98
C SER A 116 3.70 3.33 2.17
N GLY A 117 3.81 2.77 3.38
CA GLY A 117 3.67 3.48 4.65
C GLY A 117 4.98 3.66 5.43
N ILE A 118 6.13 3.25 4.86
CA ILE A 118 7.45 3.48 5.46
C ILE A 118 7.82 4.95 5.27
N VAL A 119 8.19 5.63 6.36
CA VAL A 119 8.58 7.04 6.34
C VAL A 119 10.02 7.21 5.86
N GLY A 120 10.26 8.23 5.04
CA GLY A 120 11.58 8.65 4.59
C GLY A 120 12.18 7.76 3.52
N ALA A 121 13.48 7.93 3.26
CA ALA A 121 14.19 7.26 2.19
C ALA A 121 14.19 5.72 2.30
N ALA A 122 13.97 5.16 3.50
CA ALA A 122 13.87 3.72 3.72
C ALA A 122 12.70 3.08 2.94
N GLY A 123 11.61 3.83 2.72
CA GLY A 123 10.46 3.37 1.92
C GLY A 123 10.70 3.41 0.42
N LEU A 124 11.70 4.16 -0.05
CA LEU A 124 11.90 4.44 -1.47
C LEU A 124 12.22 3.18 -2.27
N ARG A 125 13.11 2.31 -1.79
CA ARG A 125 13.52 1.14 -2.59
C ARG A 125 12.39 0.13 -2.75
N GLY A 126 11.62 -0.13 -1.68
CA GLY A 126 10.44 -1.00 -1.76
C GLY A 126 9.37 -0.43 -2.70
N THR A 127 9.14 0.88 -2.62
CA THR A 127 8.22 1.59 -3.53
C THR A 127 8.71 1.51 -4.98
N TRP A 128 9.98 1.78 -5.23
CA TRP A 128 10.59 1.72 -6.56
C TRP A 128 10.57 0.31 -7.14
N ALA A 129 10.85 -0.71 -6.33
CA ALA A 129 10.76 -2.11 -6.74
C ALA A 129 9.32 -2.47 -7.16
N ALA A 130 8.32 -2.04 -6.39
CA ALA A 130 6.91 -2.23 -6.74
C ALA A 130 6.53 -1.52 -8.06
N VAL A 131 7.00 -0.28 -8.28
CA VAL A 131 6.78 0.46 -9.53
C VAL A 131 7.42 -0.28 -10.71
N GLN A 132 8.67 -0.74 -10.57
CA GLN A 132 9.34 -1.51 -11.63
C GLN A 132 8.61 -2.82 -11.94
N ALA A 133 8.02 -3.46 -10.93
CA ALA A 133 7.22 -4.66 -11.08
C ALA A 133 5.78 -4.42 -11.59
N GLY A 134 5.44 -3.19 -12.00
CA GLY A 134 4.13 -2.87 -12.57
C GLY A 134 2.97 -2.92 -11.56
N LYS A 135 3.25 -2.84 -10.26
CA LYS A 135 2.21 -2.91 -9.22
C LYS A 135 1.42 -1.60 -9.15
N SER A 136 0.23 -1.63 -8.55
CA SER A 136 -0.45 -0.41 -8.13
C SER A 136 0.05 0.02 -6.75
N ILE A 137 0.37 1.29 -6.55
CA ILE A 137 1.01 1.79 -5.33
C ILE A 137 0.10 2.81 -4.66
N GLY A 138 -0.32 2.52 -3.43
CA GLY A 138 -0.85 3.51 -2.51
C GLY A 138 0.32 4.22 -1.81
N LEU A 139 0.63 5.44 -2.21
CA LEU A 139 1.77 6.19 -1.68
C LEU A 139 1.34 7.14 -0.56
N ALA A 140 1.75 6.85 0.67
CA ALA A 140 1.56 7.76 1.80
C ALA A 140 2.77 8.69 2.05
N ASN A 141 3.94 8.31 1.53
CA ASN A 141 5.17 9.08 1.72
C ASN A 141 5.34 10.15 0.62
N LYS A 142 5.22 11.43 0.98
CA LYS A 142 5.40 12.56 0.05
C LYS A 142 6.86 12.75 -0.39
N GLU A 143 7.83 12.41 0.47
CA GLU A 143 9.26 12.60 0.21
C GLU A 143 9.73 11.78 -1.01
N THR A 144 9.13 10.63 -1.25
CA THR A 144 9.40 9.76 -2.40
C THR A 144 9.14 10.48 -3.73
N LEU A 145 8.03 11.22 -3.85
CA LEU A 145 7.74 12.00 -5.06
C LEU A 145 8.59 13.27 -5.15
N VAL A 146 8.92 13.89 -4.02
CA VAL A 146 9.81 15.07 -4.00
C VAL A 146 11.21 14.69 -4.53
N VAL A 147 11.74 13.54 -4.13
CA VAL A 147 13.10 13.12 -4.49
C VAL A 147 13.15 12.42 -5.86
N ALA A 148 12.17 11.57 -6.17
CA ALA A 148 12.23 10.65 -7.31
C ALA A 148 11.04 10.77 -8.27
N GLY A 149 10.25 11.84 -8.20
CA GLY A 149 8.99 11.97 -8.94
C GLY A 149 9.12 11.82 -10.46
N SER A 150 10.14 12.43 -11.08
CA SER A 150 10.37 12.32 -12.53
C SER A 150 10.71 10.88 -12.94
N ILE A 151 11.56 10.21 -12.17
CA ILE A 151 12.01 8.84 -12.42
C ILE A 151 10.84 7.85 -12.25
N ILE A 152 10.01 8.04 -11.21
CA ILE A 152 8.79 7.26 -11.00
C ILE A 152 7.82 7.47 -12.16
N ALA A 153 7.61 8.72 -12.60
CA ALA A 153 6.72 9.01 -13.72
C ALA A 153 7.22 8.41 -15.04
N ASP A 154 8.53 8.43 -15.30
CA ASP A 154 9.15 7.77 -16.45
C ASP A 154 8.94 6.25 -16.42
N GLN A 155 9.07 5.65 -15.25
CA GLN A 155 8.91 4.21 -15.10
C GLN A 155 7.44 3.76 -15.23
N MET A 156 6.51 4.55 -14.69
CA MET A 156 5.07 4.31 -14.86
C MET A 156 4.61 4.44 -16.32
N ARG A 157 5.35 5.13 -17.19
CA ARG A 157 5.09 5.12 -18.64
C ARG A 157 5.55 3.85 -19.34
N LYS A 158 6.44 3.08 -18.71
CA LYS A 158 7.07 1.86 -19.27
C LYS A 158 6.49 0.58 -18.67
N THR A 159 5.61 0.70 -17.68
CA THR A 159 5.05 -0.41 -16.89
C THR A 159 3.57 -0.18 -16.68
N ASP A 160 2.83 -1.20 -16.21
CA ASP A 160 1.43 -1.06 -15.82
C ASP A 160 1.27 -0.47 -14.40
N ALA A 161 2.33 0.11 -13.85
CA ALA A 161 2.31 0.66 -12.51
C ALA A 161 1.39 1.88 -12.42
N SER A 162 0.61 1.94 -11.35
CA SER A 162 -0.23 3.09 -11.03
C SER A 162 0.13 3.66 -9.66
N LEU A 163 -0.10 4.95 -9.44
CA LEU A 163 0.20 5.62 -8.19
C LEU A 163 -1.04 6.35 -7.68
N ILE A 164 -1.45 6.00 -6.46
CA ILE A 164 -2.62 6.54 -5.76
C ILE A 164 -2.13 7.25 -4.50
N PRO A 165 -2.35 8.57 -4.37
CA PRO A 165 -1.94 9.30 -3.18
C PRO A 165 -2.82 8.93 -1.98
N ILE A 166 -2.18 8.60 -0.85
CA ILE A 166 -2.85 8.36 0.44
C ILE A 166 -2.82 9.61 1.33
N ASP A 167 -1.81 10.46 1.17
CA ASP A 167 -1.70 11.74 1.87
C ASP A 167 -2.96 12.60 1.65
N SER A 168 -3.50 13.21 2.72
CA SER A 168 -4.86 13.77 2.76
C SER A 168 -5.11 14.82 1.68
N GLU A 169 -4.19 15.77 1.52
CA GLU A 169 -4.28 16.90 0.61
C GLU A 169 -4.20 16.41 -0.83
N HIS A 170 -3.25 15.52 -1.10
CA HIS A 170 -3.06 14.93 -2.43
C HIS A 170 -4.21 13.99 -2.79
N SER A 171 -4.77 13.27 -1.83
CA SER A 171 -5.94 12.41 -2.00
C SER A 171 -7.18 13.23 -2.30
N ALA A 172 -7.40 14.34 -1.59
CA ALA A 172 -8.52 15.25 -1.85
C ALA A 172 -8.45 15.84 -3.26
N ILE A 173 -7.27 16.28 -3.70
CA ILE A 173 -7.04 16.75 -5.07
C ILE A 173 -7.28 15.61 -6.07
N PHE A 174 -6.73 14.42 -5.81
CA PHE A 174 -6.88 13.27 -6.71
C PHE A 174 -8.34 12.88 -6.92
N GLN A 175 -9.15 12.88 -5.86
CA GLN A 175 -10.59 12.60 -5.90
C GLN A 175 -11.35 13.72 -6.64
N ALA A 176 -11.04 14.98 -6.35
CA ALA A 176 -11.65 16.11 -7.06
C ALA A 176 -11.37 16.06 -8.57
N LEU A 177 -10.17 15.63 -8.96
CA LEU A 177 -9.76 15.47 -10.36
C LEU A 177 -10.39 14.26 -11.07
N GLN A 178 -11.05 13.35 -10.36
CA GLN A 178 -11.87 12.29 -11.00
C GLN A 178 -13.20 12.83 -11.54
N CYS A 179 -13.58 14.05 -11.15
CA CYS A 179 -14.79 14.70 -11.64
C CYS A 179 -14.45 15.62 -12.82
N GLY A 180 -15.22 15.52 -13.91
CA GLY A 180 -15.03 16.38 -15.09
C GLY A 180 -13.75 16.07 -15.88
N ARG A 181 -13.26 17.03 -16.67
CA ARG A 181 -12.05 16.86 -17.50
C ARG A 181 -10.88 17.59 -16.87
N ARG A 182 -9.67 17.07 -17.07
CA ARG A 182 -8.42 17.74 -16.64
C ARG A 182 -8.29 19.17 -17.16
N SER A 183 -8.83 19.45 -18.35
CA SER A 183 -8.86 20.80 -18.96
C SER A 183 -9.74 21.80 -18.22
N ASP A 184 -10.67 21.34 -17.39
CA ASP A 184 -11.61 22.20 -16.66
C ASP A 184 -10.96 22.77 -15.37
N VAL A 185 -9.77 22.28 -15.00
CA VAL A 185 -9.04 22.68 -13.79
C VAL A 185 -8.35 24.03 -13.98
N ARG A 186 -8.81 25.06 -13.27
CA ARG A 186 -8.21 26.41 -13.31
C ARG A 186 -7.14 26.65 -12.24
N ARG A 187 -7.32 26.11 -11.04
CA ARG A 187 -6.45 26.34 -9.87
C ARG A 187 -6.59 25.19 -8.88
N VAL A 188 -5.49 24.83 -8.23
CA VAL A 188 -5.47 23.96 -7.04
C VAL A 188 -5.16 24.81 -5.82
N ILE A 189 -5.92 24.64 -4.74
CA ILE A 189 -5.70 25.30 -3.45
C ILE A 189 -5.26 24.24 -2.46
N LEU A 190 -4.01 24.34 -1.99
CA LEU A 190 -3.46 23.50 -0.94
C LEU A 190 -3.68 24.18 0.41
N THR A 191 -4.44 23.54 1.29
CA THR A 191 -4.70 24.02 2.65
C THR A 191 -3.61 23.49 3.60
N ALA A 192 -3.27 24.27 4.62
CA ALA A 192 -2.38 23.86 5.70
C ALA A 192 -3.03 24.19 7.06
N SER A 193 -2.79 23.35 8.07
CA SER A 193 -3.25 23.53 9.45
C SER A 193 -2.36 24.47 10.25
#